data_AF-A0A538NJS1-F1
#
_entry.id   AF-A0A538NJS1-F1
#
_cell.length_a   1.000
_cell.length_b   1.000
_cell.length_c   1.000
_cell.angle_alpha   90.00
_cell.angle_beta   90.00
_cell.angle_gamma   90.00
#
_symmetry.space_group_name_H-M   'P 1'
#
loop_
_entity.id
_entity.type
_entity.pdbx_description
1 polymer ?
#
loop_
_entity_poly.entity_id
_entity_poly.type
_entity_poly.pdbx_seq_one_letter_code
_entity_poly.pdbx_strand_id
1 'polypeptide(L)'
;MKFLRDRRDLAKKIADANVELTKWIQENEPEAQKLLIEELKAETRADFSPDAVAQAWKRIQFTSEVSRDLIAKSVQDGKDAGFLKGSTDTSKLIETP
;
A
#
# COMPACT_ATOMS: atom_id res chain seq x y z
N MET A 1 -11.71 15.63 3.37
CA MET A 1 -11.93 15.34 1.93
C MET A 1 -13.42 15.25 1.63
N LYS A 2 -13.91 15.66 0.44
CA LYS A 2 -15.35 15.54 0.08
C LYS A 2 -15.83 14.09 0.14
N PHE A 3 -15.06 13.16 -0.41
CA PHE A 3 -15.39 11.73 -0.40
C PHE A 3 -15.53 11.14 1.03
N LEU A 4 -14.56 11.39 1.91
CA LEU A 4 -14.58 10.88 3.29
C LEU A 4 -15.74 11.44 4.12
N ARG A 5 -16.18 12.68 3.84
CA ARG A 5 -17.36 13.27 4.47
C ARG A 5 -18.66 12.71 3.91
N ASP A 6 -18.79 12.69 2.58
CA ASP A 6 -20.05 12.39 1.91
C ASP A 6 -20.31 10.88 1.82
N ARG A 7 -19.26 10.05 1.89
CA ARG A 7 -19.30 8.59 1.67
C ARG A 7 -18.49 7.83 2.73
N ARG A 8 -18.60 8.24 3.99
CA ARG A 8 -17.84 7.69 5.12
C ARG A 8 -17.95 6.18 5.26
N ASP A 9 -19.17 5.63 5.21
CA ASP A 9 -19.39 4.19 5.33
C ASP A 9 -18.75 3.39 4.19
N LEU A 10 -18.77 3.93 2.97
CA LEU A 10 -18.11 3.31 1.83
C LEU A 10 -16.59 3.35 2.00
N ALA A 11 -16.05 4.48 2.45
CA ALA A 11 -14.62 4.62 2.72
C ALA A 11 -14.17 3.61 3.80
N LYS A 12 -14.96 3.46 4.87
CA LYS A 12 -14.71 2.45 5.92
C LYS A 12 -14.72 1.02 5.35
N LYS A 13 -15.73 0.65 4.57
CA LYS A 13 -15.80 -0.68 3.94
C LYS A 13 -14.60 -0.97 3.04
N ILE A 14 -14.13 0.02 2.28
CA ILE A 14 -12.93 -0.13 1.44
C ILE A 14 -11.69 -0.32 2.31
N ALA A 15 -11.54 0.46 3.38
CA ALA A 15 -10.41 0.32 4.30
C ALA A 15 -10.40 -1.06 4.97
N ASP A 16 -11.54 -1.50 5.49
CA ASP A 16 -11.71 -2.81 6.12
C ASP A 16 -11.40 -3.95 5.11
N ALA A 17 -11.90 -3.85 3.86
CA ALA A 17 -11.60 -4.82 2.81
C ALA A 17 -10.10 -4.89 2.44
N ASN A 18 -9.37 -3.78 2.49
CA ASN A 18 -7.92 -3.78 2.26
C ASN A 18 -7.16 -4.44 3.41
N VAL A 19 -7.62 -4.27 4.66
CA VAL A 19 -7.06 -4.98 5.82
C VAL A 19 -7.27 -6.49 5.65
N GLU A 20 -8.48 -6.91 5.31
CA GLU A 20 -8.82 -8.32 5.06
C GLU A 20 -7.99 -8.91 3.91
N LEU A 21 -7.88 -8.19 2.79
CA LEU A 21 -7.07 -8.62 1.65
C LEU A 21 -5.58 -8.74 2.02
N THR A 22 -5.04 -7.76 2.74
CA THR A 22 -3.62 -7.80 3.18
C THR A 22 -3.36 -9.01 4.05
N LYS A 23 -4.28 -9.30 4.99
CA LYS A 23 -4.20 -10.50 5.83
C LYS A 23 -4.28 -11.77 4.99
N TRP A 24 -5.21 -11.84 4.04
CA TRP A 24 -5.33 -13.00 3.14
C TRP A 24 -4.06 -13.22 2.33
N ILE A 25 -3.43 -12.17 1.80
CA ILE A 25 -2.16 -12.23 1.06
C ILE A 25 -1.04 -12.82 1.94
N GLN A 26 -0.96 -12.39 3.20
CA GLN A 26 0.04 -12.90 4.15
C GLN A 26 -0.20 -14.37 4.50
N GLU A 27 -1.46 -14.77 4.67
CA GLU A 27 -1.85 -16.16 5.02
C GLU A 27 -1.77 -17.12 3.82
N ASN A 28 -1.89 -16.62 2.60
CA ASN A 28 -2.00 -17.42 1.36
C ASN A 28 -0.94 -17.00 0.33
N GLU A 29 0.29 -16.76 0.77
CA GLU A 29 1.38 -16.25 -0.07
C GLU A 29 1.57 -17.00 -1.43
N PRO A 30 1.58 -18.35 -1.49
CA PRO A 30 1.73 -19.06 -2.76
C PRO A 30 0.58 -18.79 -3.75
N GLU A 31 -0.65 -18.68 -3.25
CA GLU A 31 -1.82 -18.39 -4.07
C GLU A 31 -1.81 -16.93 -4.53
N ALA A 32 -1.47 -16.00 -3.64
CA ALA A 32 -1.34 -14.59 -3.97
C ALA A 32 -0.25 -14.33 -5.03
N GLN A 33 0.90 -15.02 -4.94
CA GLN A 33 1.96 -14.96 -5.96
C GLN A 33 1.49 -15.49 -7.31
N LYS A 34 0.75 -16.61 -7.31
CA LYS A 34 0.19 -17.19 -8.54
C LYS A 34 -0.78 -16.21 -9.22
N LEU A 35 -1.73 -15.65 -8.47
CA LEU A 35 -2.67 -14.65 -8.98
C LEU A 35 -1.95 -13.42 -9.53
N LEU A 36 -0.94 -12.91 -8.82
CA LEU A 36 -0.12 -11.79 -9.29
C LEU A 36 0.52 -12.08 -10.65
N ILE A 37 1.13 -13.26 -10.82
CA ILE A 37 1.78 -13.64 -12.09
C ILE A 37 0.75 -13.73 -13.23
N GLU A 38 -0.40 -14.34 -12.96
CA GLU A 38 -1.48 -14.49 -13.95
C GLU A 38 -2.01 -13.12 -14.40
N GLU A 39 -2.29 -12.21 -13.46
CA GLU A 39 -2.77 -10.85 -13.76
C GLU A 39 -1.72 -10.00 -14.46
N LEU A 40 -0.45 -10.04 -14.01
CA LEU A 40 0.64 -9.34 -14.69
C LEU A 40 0.81 -9.81 -16.13
N LYS A 41 0.69 -11.12 -16.38
CA LYS A 41 0.74 -11.68 -17.73
C LYS A 41 -0.46 -11.25 -18.56
N ALA A 42 -1.66 -11.22 -17.99
CA ALA A 42 -2.86 -10.77 -18.69
C ALA A 42 -2.73 -9.31 -19.17
N GLU A 43 -2.22 -8.42 -18.31
CA GLU A 43 -2.17 -6.99 -18.61
C GLU A 43 -0.94 -6.56 -19.43
N THR A 44 0.22 -7.13 -19.14
CA THR A 44 1.46 -6.74 -19.83
C THR A 44 1.77 -7.62 -21.03
N ARG A 45 1.14 -8.81 -21.12
CA ARG A 45 1.47 -9.89 -22.07
C ARG A 45 2.90 -10.43 -21.93
N ALA A 46 3.60 -10.06 -20.85
CA ALA A 46 4.94 -10.54 -20.56
C ALA A 46 4.90 -11.72 -19.58
N ASP A 47 5.83 -12.67 -19.77
CA ASP A 47 6.03 -13.75 -18.82
C ASP A 47 6.89 -13.27 -17.64
N PHE A 48 6.42 -13.55 -16.43
CA PHE A 48 7.15 -13.30 -15.20
C PHE A 48 7.59 -14.63 -14.59
N SER A 49 8.89 -14.78 -14.35
CA SER A 49 9.43 -15.98 -13.70
C SER A 49 8.87 -16.12 -12.27
N PRO A 50 8.26 -17.26 -11.92
CA PRO A 50 7.79 -17.51 -10.55
C PRO A 50 8.91 -17.35 -9.51
N ASP A 51 10.13 -17.79 -9.84
CA ASP A 51 11.28 -17.65 -8.94
C ASP A 51 11.65 -16.18 -8.72
N ALA A 52 11.57 -15.34 -9.76
CA ALA A 52 11.83 -13.92 -9.63
C ALA A 52 10.78 -13.23 -8.75
N VAL A 53 9.51 -13.60 -8.91
CA VAL A 53 8.41 -13.10 -8.07
C VAL A 53 8.60 -13.54 -6.62
N ALA A 54 8.90 -14.82 -6.37
CA ALA A 54 9.15 -15.34 -5.03
C ALA A 54 10.33 -14.64 -4.34
N GLN A 55 11.40 -14.29 -5.08
CA GLN A 55 12.53 -13.54 -4.52
C GLN A 55 12.17 -12.08 -4.21
N ALA A 56 11.38 -11.43 -5.07
CA ALA A 56 10.89 -10.08 -4.81
C ALA A 56 9.94 -10.05 -3.60
N TRP A 57 9.08 -11.05 -3.45
CA TRP A 57 8.11 -11.16 -2.37
C TRP A 57 8.74 -11.09 -0.98
N LYS A 58 9.89 -11.75 -0.79
CA LYS A 58 10.67 -11.71 0.46
C LYS A 58 11.15 -10.31 0.88
N ARG A 59 11.14 -9.35 -0.04
CA ARG A 59 11.57 -7.96 0.19
C ARG A 59 10.38 -7.01 0.36
N ILE A 60 9.16 -7.49 0.16
CA ILE A 60 7.94 -6.71 0.26
C ILE A 60 7.31 -6.98 1.63
N GLN A 61 7.07 -5.93 2.39
CA GLN A 61 6.29 -6.01 3.61
C GLN A 61 4.84 -5.61 3.32
N PHE A 62 3.96 -6.60 3.15
CA PHE A 62 2.52 -6.35 3.09
C PHE A 62 2.05 -5.92 4.48
N THR A 63 1.47 -4.73 4.60
CA THR A 63 0.96 -4.21 5.88
C THR A 63 -0.22 -3.29 5.64
N SER A 64 -1.18 -3.31 6.57
CA SER A 64 -2.28 -2.36 6.66
C SER A 64 -2.05 -1.30 7.75
N GLU A 65 -0.91 -1.36 8.44
CA GLU A 65 -0.55 -0.39 9.48
C GLU A 65 -0.12 0.93 8.87
N VAL A 66 -0.71 2.02 9.36
CA VAL A 66 -0.38 3.38 8.92
C VAL A 66 0.39 4.09 10.02
N SER A 67 1.72 4.17 9.86
CA SER A 67 2.61 4.83 10.83
C SER A 67 2.73 6.33 10.57
N ARG A 68 2.26 7.14 11.53
CA ARG A 68 2.45 8.60 11.52
C ARG A 68 3.92 8.99 11.51
N ASP A 69 4.75 8.24 12.22
CA ASP A 69 6.18 8.51 12.34
C ASP A 69 6.91 8.28 11.02
N LEU A 70 6.54 7.22 10.28
CA LEU A 70 7.11 6.99 8.95
C LEU A 70 6.73 8.10 7.96
N ILE A 71 5.50 8.62 8.04
CA ILE A 71 5.08 9.77 7.21
C ILE A 71 5.88 11.02 7.57
N ALA A 72 6.03 11.31 8.87
CA ALA A 72 6.82 12.45 9.33
C ALA A 72 8.30 12.33 8.89
N LYS A 73 8.87 11.13 9.02
CA LYS A 73 10.21 10.81 8.55
C LYS A 73 10.35 11.00 7.03
N SER A 74 9.40 10.50 6.25
CA SER A 74 9.41 10.64 4.78
C SER A 74 9.38 12.11 4.34
N VAL A 75 8.60 12.94 5.04
CA VAL A 75 8.59 14.39 4.83
C VAL A 75 9.94 15.01 5.19
N GLN A 76 10.57 14.58 6.29
CA GLN A 76 11.88 15.07 6.67
C GLN A 76 12.97 14.67 5.66
N ASP A 77 13.00 13.41 5.25
CA ASP A 77 13.94 12.89 4.25
C ASP A 77 13.79 13.68 2.92
N GLY A 78 12.55 14.02 2.53
CA GLY A 78 12.28 14.87 1.37
C GLY A 78 12.76 16.31 1.50
N LYS A 79 12.77 16.88 2.72
CA LYS A 79 13.36 18.21 2.99
C LYS A 79 14.89 18.15 2.95
N ASP A 80 15.47 17.13 3.57
CA ASP A 80 16.92 16.94 3.65
C ASP A 80 17.51 16.73 2.24
N ALA A 81 16.79 16.02 1.37
CA ALA A 81 17.13 15.86 -0.04
C ALA A 81 16.81 17.10 -0.92
N GLY A 82 16.20 18.14 -0.36
CA GLY A 82 15.87 19.39 -1.08
C GLY A 82 14.62 19.31 -1.97
N PHE A 83 13.86 18.22 -1.94
CA PHE A 83 12.61 18.06 -2.70
C PHE A 83 11.45 18.86 -2.11
N LEU A 84 11.43 19.04 -0.79
CA LEU A 84 10.39 19.77 -0.07
C LEU A 84 10.95 21.05 0.55
N LYS A 85 10.17 22.14 0.47
CA LYS A 85 10.50 23.43 1.09
C LYS A 85 9.47 23.77 2.17
N GLY A 86 9.93 24.34 3.29
CA GLY A 86 9.08 24.81 4.38
C GLY A 86 8.50 23.72 5.28
N SER A 87 7.50 24.07 6.09
CA SER A 87 6.80 23.12 6.97
C SER A 87 5.64 22.45 6.23
N THR A 88 5.69 21.14 6.04
CA THR A 88 4.58 20.33 5.55
C THR A 88 3.78 19.79 6.74
N ASP A 89 2.53 20.23 6.89
CA ASP A 89 1.61 19.69 7.90
C ASP A 89 1.06 18.33 7.44
N THR A 90 1.41 17.27 8.17
CA THR A 90 0.99 15.89 7.90
C THR A 90 -0.21 15.46 8.75
N SER A 91 -0.68 16.31 9.67
CA SER A 91 -1.71 15.95 10.66
C SER A 91 -3.02 15.46 10.01
N LYS A 92 -3.35 16.00 8.82
CA LYS A 92 -4.57 15.71 8.05
C LYS A 92 -4.42 14.60 7.00
N LEU A 93 -3.26 13.94 6.91
CA LEU A 93 -3.04 12.87 5.93
C LEU A 93 -3.66 11.53 6.32
N ILE A 94 -3.97 11.35 7.61
CA ILE A 94 -4.57 10.12 8.13
C ILE A 94 -5.92 10.45 8.74
N GLU A 95 -6.95 9.78 8.24
CA GLU A 95 -8.31 9.79 8.77
C GLU A 95 -8.74 8.34 9.01
N THR A 96 -9.39 8.08 10.15
CA THR A 96 -10.05 6.80 10.40
C THR A 96 -11.54 7.01 10.13
N PRO A 97 -12.04 6.57 8.97
CA PRO A 97 -13.45 6.71 8.61
C PRO A 97 -14.35 5.89 9.55
#